data_AF-A0A5N6GDL7-F1
#
_entry.id   AF-A0A5N6GDL7-F1
#
_cell.length_a   1.000
_cell.length_b   1.000
_cell.length_c   1.000
_cell.angle_alpha   90.00
_cell.angle_beta   90.00
_cell.angle_gamma   90.00
#
_symmetry.space_group_name_H-M   'P 1'
#
loop_
_entity.id
_entity.type
_entity.pdbx_description
1 polymer ?
#
loop_
_entity_poly.entity_id
_entity_poly.type
_entity_poly.pdbx_seq_one_letter_code
_entity_poly.pdbx_strand_id
1 'polypeptide(L)'
;MNEKDSWVNLFFSDNPPEFIDDIKSDQQFQHFCPPYEDWKLRGHVDKKRLVDEKNIQVLWLVRNGRKEYIGKVFPDYTESQAVEQLRRLRKPCTPETISAAVNEFDRFYREARAYRHIGQFCPRRETIYFPRFHGVITDMSKSRFSSGYAKKRAIVLELVNPRLRSRRILAEDGSSDPEDLSELNPALSPFEREWYISLLKDRLRRLGALHRIGVTHGDVKDRHFRLPDDIYDTVLYDFSESYAFSPRWPFRVNSGNPRSLEVISKGERNRVRIQVEERANARDFRSHLIKLSSEDTVDGALSQPLDKEQESLELVILKVYNRPDYFSMPTLNSVFPFLEKICPELDPGWHIRRGRLLHHYESAWAVFCGDVTNPASILFNSEVQLETVDLCDGSYYILCLIPRSWNLLWRTSGELISTDTELVDELRQACSLLLLSEHSGRILGRSDFERIRKNGKESC
;
A
#
# COMPACT_ATOMS: atom_id res chain seq x y z
N MET A 1 -3.51 -21.31 -21.53
CA MET A 1 -3.83 -22.46 -20.65
C MET A 1 -4.06 -21.92 -19.25
N ASN A 2 -5.30 -22.04 -18.77
CA ASN A 2 -5.84 -21.44 -17.55
C ASN A 2 -5.67 -22.38 -16.34
N GLU A 3 -4.49 -22.41 -15.71
CA GLU A 3 -4.32 -23.13 -14.42
C GLU A 3 -4.70 -22.28 -13.19
N LYS A 4 -4.89 -20.96 -13.35
CA LYS A 4 -5.23 -20.05 -12.23
C LYS A 4 -6.65 -20.24 -11.67
N ASP A 5 -7.58 -20.79 -12.45
CA ASP A 5 -8.99 -20.91 -12.07
C ASP A 5 -9.32 -22.19 -11.29
N SER A 6 -8.40 -23.17 -11.25
CA SER A 6 -8.70 -24.47 -10.65
C SER A 6 -8.80 -24.37 -9.12
N TRP A 7 -7.81 -23.74 -8.48
CA TRP A 7 -7.68 -23.86 -7.04
C TRP A 7 -8.62 -22.95 -6.22
N VAL A 8 -8.99 -21.79 -6.77
CA VAL A 8 -9.93 -20.85 -6.14
C VAL A 8 -11.30 -21.51 -5.93
N ASN A 9 -11.64 -22.45 -6.82
CA ASN A 9 -12.84 -23.29 -6.74
C ASN A 9 -12.67 -24.45 -5.75
N LEU A 10 -11.43 -24.93 -5.57
CA LEU A 10 -11.05 -26.06 -4.71
C LEU A 10 -10.65 -25.64 -3.28
N PHE A 11 -10.76 -24.36 -2.93
CA PHE A 11 -10.26 -23.78 -1.67
C PHE A 11 -10.91 -24.32 -0.38
N PHE A 12 -11.90 -25.21 -0.48
CA PHE A 12 -12.40 -26.09 0.58
C PHE A 12 -12.95 -27.37 -0.06
N SER A 13 -12.21 -27.96 -1.00
CA SER A 13 -12.48 -29.29 -1.55
C SER A 13 -11.48 -30.29 -0.95
N ASP A 14 -11.72 -31.58 -1.18
CA ASP A 14 -10.79 -32.64 -0.78
C ASP A 14 -9.47 -32.64 -1.60
N ASN A 15 -9.26 -31.66 -2.50
CA ASN A 15 -8.09 -31.54 -3.39
C ASN A 15 -7.43 -30.14 -3.30
N PRO A 16 -6.67 -29.84 -2.24
CA PRO A 16 -5.93 -28.58 -2.10
C PRO A 16 -4.72 -28.50 -3.07
N PRO A 17 -4.30 -27.29 -3.52
CA PRO A 17 -3.03 -27.05 -4.22
C PRO A 17 -1.76 -27.60 -3.56
N GLU A 18 -0.76 -27.99 -4.36
CA GLU A 18 0.52 -28.55 -3.87
C GLU A 18 1.29 -27.62 -2.91
N PHE A 19 1.23 -26.28 -3.08
CA PHE A 19 1.92 -25.35 -2.17
C PHE A 19 1.33 -25.36 -0.73
N ILE A 20 0.17 -25.98 -0.53
CA ILE A 20 -0.44 -26.14 0.79
C ILE A 20 0.28 -27.21 1.61
N ASP A 21 0.94 -28.17 0.97
CA ASP A 21 1.73 -29.19 1.68
C ASP A 21 2.95 -28.56 2.40
N ASP A 22 3.39 -27.39 1.95
CA ASP A 22 4.43 -26.59 2.61
C ASP A 22 3.91 -25.79 3.82
N ILE A 23 2.58 -25.72 4.04
CA ILE A 23 1.98 -25.06 5.20
C ILE A 23 2.17 -25.96 6.43
N LYS A 24 3.35 -25.82 7.06
CA LYS A 24 3.62 -26.44 8.35
C LYS A 24 2.58 -25.98 9.38
N SER A 25 1.93 -26.95 10.04
CA SER A 25 0.95 -26.70 11.11
C SER A 25 1.54 -25.79 12.18
N ASP A 26 0.75 -24.79 12.61
CA ASP A 26 0.93 -23.87 13.75
C ASP A 26 2.33 -23.85 14.40
N GLN A 27 3.39 -23.60 13.62
CA GLN A 27 4.72 -23.34 14.16
C GLN A 27 4.71 -22.00 14.88
N GLN A 28 5.54 -21.88 15.92
CA GLN A 28 5.77 -20.64 16.66
C GLN A 28 5.89 -19.45 15.69
N PHE A 29 5.06 -18.42 15.90
CA PHE A 29 5.17 -17.19 15.14
C PHE A 29 6.55 -16.58 15.37
N GLN A 30 7.05 -15.87 14.36
CA GLN A 30 8.25 -15.05 14.54
C GLN A 30 8.03 -14.10 15.70
N HIS A 31 8.85 -14.24 16.73
CA HIS A 31 8.85 -13.30 17.85
C HIS A 31 9.41 -11.96 17.38
N PHE A 32 8.81 -10.88 17.87
CA PHE A 32 9.37 -9.55 17.69
C PHE A 32 10.67 -9.46 18.49
N CYS A 33 11.79 -9.42 17.77
CA CYS A 33 13.11 -9.21 18.35
C CYS A 33 13.44 -7.71 18.22
N PRO A 34 13.17 -6.88 19.24
CA PRO A 34 13.56 -5.48 19.19
C PRO A 34 15.09 -5.40 19.14
N PRO A 35 15.66 -4.43 18.42
CA PRO A 35 17.11 -4.26 18.40
C PRO A 35 17.69 -3.91 19.79
N TYR A 36 16.87 -3.39 20.72
CA TYR A 36 17.24 -3.03 22.10
C TYR A 36 16.07 -3.22 23.08
N GLU A 37 16.37 -3.39 24.38
CA GLU A 37 15.35 -3.68 25.40
C GLU A 37 14.58 -2.46 25.95
N ASP A 38 14.77 -1.24 25.44
CA ASP A 38 14.30 0.02 26.06
C ASP A 38 12.94 0.54 25.53
N TRP A 39 12.22 -0.26 24.75
CA TRP A 39 10.95 0.17 24.13
C TRP A 39 9.73 0.11 25.07
N LYS A 40 8.73 0.95 24.80
CA LYS A 40 7.42 0.96 25.50
C LYS A 40 6.25 1.18 24.53
N LEU A 41 5.08 0.64 24.87
CA LEU A 41 3.82 0.98 24.21
C LEU A 41 3.21 2.23 24.84
N ARG A 42 2.97 3.25 24.02
CA ARG A 42 2.50 4.56 24.47
C ARG A 42 1.56 5.22 23.46
N GLY A 43 0.46 5.75 23.97
CA GLY A 43 -0.53 6.52 23.22
C GLY A 43 -1.32 5.67 22.23
N HIS A 44 -2.63 5.91 22.17
CA HIS A 44 -3.46 5.31 21.12
C HIS A 44 -3.14 5.94 19.77
N VAL A 45 -3.09 5.09 18.74
CA VAL A 45 -2.95 5.50 17.35
C VAL A 45 -4.27 6.13 16.87
N ASP A 46 -5.38 5.47 17.18
CA ASP A 46 -6.73 5.97 16.96
C ASP A 46 -7.34 6.46 18.28
N LYS A 47 -7.43 7.78 18.44
CA LYS A 47 -7.99 8.42 19.64
C LYS A 47 -9.53 8.38 19.69
N LYS A 48 -10.20 8.04 18.59
CA LYS A 48 -11.68 8.03 18.50
C LYS A 48 -12.27 6.70 18.98
N ARG A 49 -11.48 5.62 19.04
CA ARG A 49 -11.93 4.33 19.58
C ARG A 49 -12.04 4.38 21.09
N LEU A 50 -13.18 3.93 21.61
CA LEU A 50 -13.38 3.73 23.05
C LEU A 50 -12.39 2.69 23.58
N VAL A 51 -11.73 3.05 24.67
CA VAL A 51 -10.74 2.20 25.34
C VAL A 51 -11.50 1.21 26.24
N ASP A 52 -11.61 -0.03 25.78
CA ASP A 52 -12.23 -1.15 26.50
C ASP A 52 -11.20 -2.27 26.66
N GLU A 53 -11.18 -2.89 27.83
CA GLU A 53 -10.32 -4.02 28.16
C GLU A 53 -10.58 -5.23 27.24
N LYS A 54 -11.80 -5.36 26.71
CA LYS A 54 -12.23 -6.42 25.80
C LYS A 54 -11.92 -6.14 24.33
N ASN A 55 -11.43 -4.95 24.01
CA ASN A 55 -11.17 -4.53 22.63
C ASN A 55 -9.68 -4.62 22.28
N ILE A 56 -9.40 -4.79 20.99
CA ILE A 56 -8.06 -4.67 20.44
C ILE A 56 -7.62 -3.21 20.54
N GLN A 57 -6.43 -2.98 21.08
CA GLN A 57 -5.84 -1.65 21.22
C GLN A 57 -4.72 -1.48 20.19
N VAL A 58 -4.64 -0.32 19.55
CA VAL A 58 -3.56 -0.01 18.62
C VAL A 58 -2.75 1.12 19.24
N LEU A 59 -1.51 0.81 19.65
CA LEU A 59 -0.63 1.70 20.39
C LEU A 59 0.65 1.98 19.60
N TRP A 60 1.27 3.14 19.82
CA TRP A 60 2.61 3.39 19.30
C TRP A 60 3.63 2.58 20.09
N LEU A 61 4.53 1.90 19.40
CA LEU A 61 5.73 1.35 20.00
C LEU A 61 6.84 2.41 19.87
N VAL A 62 7.25 2.93 21.03
CA VAL A 62 8.15 4.06 21.18
C VAL A 62 9.47 3.59 21.78
N ARG A 63 10.58 4.03 21.17
CA ARG A 63 11.96 3.80 21.63
C ARG A 63 12.69 5.14 21.69
N ASN A 64 13.36 5.44 22.80
CA ASN A 64 14.07 6.72 23.00
C ASN A 64 13.23 7.96 22.61
N GLY A 65 11.93 7.93 22.91
CA GLY A 65 10.97 8.99 22.56
C GLY A 65 10.52 9.03 21.09
N ARG A 66 11.08 8.19 20.21
CA ARG A 66 10.72 8.09 18.79
C ARG A 66 9.72 6.97 18.56
N LYS A 67 8.71 7.22 17.74
CA LYS A 67 7.76 6.20 17.28
C LYS A 67 8.42 5.40 16.17
N GLU A 68 8.53 4.09 16.34
CA GLU A 68 9.20 3.22 15.37
C GLU A 68 8.26 2.17 14.78
N TYR A 69 7.34 1.64 15.59
CA TYR A 69 6.40 0.61 15.16
C TYR A 69 4.99 0.85 15.69
N ILE A 70 4.05 0.05 15.19
CA ILE A 70 2.70 -0.08 15.73
C ILE A 70 2.62 -1.37 16.52
N GLY A 71 2.17 -1.30 17.77
CA GLY A 71 1.81 -2.46 18.57
C GLY A 71 0.29 -2.62 18.60
N LYS A 72 -0.23 -3.64 17.90
CA LYS A 72 -1.64 -4.02 17.99
C LYS A 72 -1.80 -5.06 19.10
N VAL A 73 -2.39 -4.64 20.21
CA VAL A 73 -2.51 -5.39 21.47
C VAL A 73 -3.87 -6.08 21.54
N PHE A 74 -3.88 -7.38 21.82
CA PHE A 74 -5.09 -8.19 21.79
C PHE A 74 -5.51 -8.65 23.19
N PRO A 75 -6.82 -8.66 23.50
CA PRO A 75 -7.34 -9.34 24.68
C PRO A 75 -7.14 -10.85 24.51
N ASP A 76 -7.04 -11.60 25.62
CA ASP A 76 -6.96 -13.07 25.57
C ASP A 76 -8.29 -13.67 25.12
N TYR A 77 -8.21 -14.74 24.32
CA TYR A 77 -9.36 -15.56 23.93
C TYR A 77 -9.33 -16.86 24.73
N THR A 78 -10.38 -17.10 25.52
CA THR A 78 -10.44 -18.17 26.51
C THR A 78 -11.13 -19.42 25.97
N GLU A 79 -10.82 -20.59 26.55
CA GLU A 79 -11.53 -21.83 26.25
C GLU A 79 -13.03 -21.72 26.51
N SER A 80 -13.44 -20.98 27.54
CA SER A 80 -14.87 -20.74 27.82
C SER A 80 -15.56 -20.02 26.66
N GLN A 81 -14.89 -19.04 26.05
CA GLN A 81 -15.40 -18.36 24.85
C GLN A 81 -15.44 -19.30 23.64
N ALA A 82 -14.43 -20.18 23.49
CA ALA A 82 -14.41 -21.18 22.44
C ALA A 82 -15.57 -22.18 22.56
N VAL A 83 -15.84 -22.69 23.78
CA VAL A 83 -16.98 -23.58 24.07
C VAL A 83 -18.31 -22.91 23.72
N GLU A 84 -18.47 -21.63 24.08
CA GLU A 84 -19.67 -20.87 23.75
C GLU A 84 -19.87 -20.75 22.22
N GLN A 85 -18.81 -20.49 21.45
CA GLN A 85 -18.90 -20.47 19.99
C GLN A 85 -19.22 -21.85 19.40
N LEU A 86 -18.59 -22.91 19.90
CA LEU A 86 -18.84 -24.28 19.44
C LEU A 86 -20.30 -24.71 19.69
N ARG A 87 -20.87 -24.35 20.85
CA ARG A 87 -22.30 -24.59 21.15
C ARG A 87 -23.22 -23.87 20.17
N ARG A 88 -22.94 -22.59 19.87
CA ARG A 88 -23.70 -21.82 18.86
C ARG A 88 -23.62 -22.45 17.47
N LEU A 89 -22.50 -23.08 17.16
CA LEU A 89 -22.23 -23.81 15.92
C LEU A 89 -22.75 -25.25 15.93
N ARG A 90 -23.32 -25.73 17.05
CA ARG A 90 -23.75 -27.11 17.25
C ARG A 90 -22.63 -28.12 16.96
N LYS A 91 -21.40 -27.79 17.34
CA LYS A 91 -20.22 -28.66 17.22
C LYS A 91 -19.91 -29.35 18.56
N PRO A 92 -19.31 -30.56 18.54
CA PRO A 92 -18.89 -31.23 19.77
C PRO A 92 -17.91 -30.38 20.57
N CYS A 93 -18.00 -30.42 21.90
CA CYS A 93 -17.10 -29.70 22.79
C CYS A 93 -16.07 -30.69 23.40
N THR A 94 -15.30 -31.37 22.55
CA THR A 94 -14.18 -32.20 23.01
C THR A 94 -12.94 -31.33 23.28
N PRO A 95 -11.98 -31.75 24.12
CA PRO A 95 -10.75 -31.00 24.36
C PRO A 95 -10.01 -30.59 23.08
N GLU A 96 -9.95 -31.49 22.09
CA GLU A 96 -9.31 -31.25 20.79
C GLU A 96 -10.06 -30.18 20.00
N THR A 97 -11.40 -30.26 20.00
CA THR A 97 -12.25 -29.31 19.28
C THR A 97 -12.20 -27.93 19.93
N ILE A 98 -12.13 -27.86 21.26
CA ILE A 98 -11.98 -26.61 22.01
C ILE A 98 -10.62 -25.96 21.70
N SER A 99 -9.53 -26.73 21.74
CA SER A 99 -8.19 -26.23 21.41
C SER A 99 -8.13 -25.71 19.96
N ALA A 100 -8.70 -26.46 19.00
CA ALA A 100 -8.81 -26.01 17.62
C ALA A 100 -9.64 -24.71 17.50
N ALA A 101 -10.76 -24.61 18.23
CA ALA A 101 -11.62 -23.43 18.22
C ALA A 101 -10.93 -22.21 18.83
N VAL A 102 -10.11 -22.36 19.88
CA VAL A 102 -9.27 -21.27 20.40
C VAL A 102 -8.33 -20.78 19.30
N ASN A 103 -7.59 -21.69 18.66
CA ASN A 103 -6.66 -21.32 17.59
C ASN A 103 -7.37 -20.69 16.38
N GLU A 104 -8.61 -21.05 16.08
CA GLU A 104 -9.35 -20.54 14.93
C GLU A 104 -10.07 -19.20 15.21
N PHE A 105 -10.74 -19.06 16.36
CA PHE A 105 -11.59 -17.89 16.65
C PHE A 105 -10.83 -16.71 17.27
N ASP A 106 -9.64 -16.96 17.80
CA ASP A 106 -8.83 -15.93 18.38
C ASP A 106 -8.25 -14.99 17.32
N ARG A 107 -8.64 -13.72 17.40
CA ARG A 107 -8.24 -12.65 16.48
C ARG A 107 -6.72 -12.43 16.44
N PHE A 108 -6.02 -12.67 17.54
CA PHE A 108 -4.55 -12.60 17.55
C PHE A 108 -3.95 -13.66 16.63
N TYR A 109 -4.40 -14.92 16.75
CA TYR A 109 -3.93 -16.02 15.91
C TYR A 109 -4.32 -15.82 14.44
N ARG A 110 -5.53 -15.32 14.16
CA ARG A 110 -5.97 -14.99 12.79
C ARG A 110 -5.05 -13.98 12.11
N GLU A 111 -4.83 -12.85 12.74
CA GLU A 111 -4.03 -11.77 12.16
C GLU A 111 -2.55 -12.15 12.05
N ALA A 112 -2.00 -12.84 13.06
CA ALA A 112 -0.62 -13.34 13.00
C ALA A 112 -0.43 -14.38 11.88
N ARG A 113 -1.41 -15.28 11.67
CA ARG A 113 -1.39 -16.23 10.55
C ARG A 113 -1.47 -15.52 9.21
N ALA A 114 -2.34 -14.52 9.04
CA ALA A 114 -2.44 -13.77 7.80
C ALA A 114 -1.12 -13.08 7.43
N TYR A 115 -0.50 -12.38 8.38
CA TYR A 115 0.79 -11.73 8.12
C TYR A 115 1.93 -12.72 7.85
N ARG A 116 1.96 -13.84 8.58
CA ARG A 116 2.90 -14.93 8.28
C ARG A 116 2.69 -15.46 6.87
N HIS A 117 1.44 -15.70 6.47
CA HIS A 117 1.10 -16.24 5.17
C HIS A 117 1.48 -15.26 4.05
N ILE A 118 1.21 -13.97 4.24
CA ILE A 118 1.68 -12.89 3.35
C ILE A 118 3.21 -12.94 3.24
N GLY A 119 3.94 -12.99 4.35
CA GLY A 119 5.40 -13.03 4.33
C GLY A 119 6.00 -14.27 3.67
N GLN A 120 5.29 -15.41 3.68
CA GLN A 120 5.76 -16.68 3.13
C GLN A 120 5.43 -16.85 1.64
N PHE A 121 4.21 -16.49 1.22
CA PHE A 121 3.69 -16.84 -0.11
C PHE A 121 3.49 -15.64 -1.03
N CYS A 122 3.43 -14.41 -0.49
CA CYS A 122 3.24 -13.23 -1.33
C CYS A 122 4.55 -12.87 -2.06
N PRO A 123 4.53 -12.68 -3.40
CA PRO A 123 5.70 -12.21 -4.13
C PRO A 123 6.20 -10.88 -3.55
N ARG A 124 7.53 -10.68 -3.48
CA ARG A 124 8.16 -9.45 -2.93
C ARG A 124 7.49 -8.17 -3.44
N ARG A 125 7.15 -8.11 -4.72
CA ARG A 125 6.49 -6.95 -5.35
C ARG A 125 5.07 -6.65 -4.84
N GLU A 126 4.35 -7.64 -4.35
CA GLU A 126 2.97 -7.50 -3.86
C GLU A 126 2.93 -7.32 -2.34
N THR A 127 4.02 -7.62 -1.62
CA THR A 127 4.10 -7.41 -0.16
C THR A 127 3.87 -5.96 0.25
N ILE A 128 4.18 -5.00 -0.64
CA ILE A 128 4.02 -3.56 -0.39
C ILE A 128 2.56 -3.15 -0.17
N TYR A 129 1.60 -3.98 -0.60
CA TYR A 129 0.18 -3.76 -0.43
C TYR A 129 -0.25 -3.84 1.04
N PHE A 130 0.59 -4.40 1.91
CA PHE A 130 0.31 -4.67 3.31
C PHE A 130 1.36 -4.00 4.21
N PRO A 131 1.02 -3.69 5.47
CA PRO A 131 2.03 -3.28 6.45
C PRO A 131 3.11 -4.35 6.62
N ARG A 132 4.37 -3.95 6.72
CA ARG A 132 5.44 -4.89 7.07
C ARG A 132 5.19 -5.50 8.45
N PHE A 133 5.25 -6.83 8.54
CA PHE A 133 5.14 -7.57 9.79
C PHE A 133 6.52 -7.74 10.44
N HIS A 134 6.64 -7.37 11.72
CA HIS A 134 7.89 -7.44 12.48
C HIS A 134 7.91 -8.56 13.52
N GLY A 135 6.78 -9.24 13.73
CA GLY A 135 6.67 -10.36 14.67
C GLY A 135 5.59 -10.16 15.72
N VAL A 136 5.48 -11.13 16.61
CA VAL A 136 4.54 -11.12 17.74
C VAL A 136 5.23 -11.03 19.08
N ILE A 137 4.50 -10.54 20.07
CA ILE A 137 4.86 -10.59 21.49
C ILE A 137 3.75 -11.38 22.17
N THR A 138 4.09 -12.36 23.01
CA THR A 138 3.12 -13.25 23.67
C THR A 138 3.17 -13.18 25.20
N ASP A 139 4.25 -12.67 25.78
CA ASP A 139 4.40 -12.48 27.23
C ASP A 139 4.93 -11.07 27.56
N MET A 140 4.09 -10.07 27.32
CA MET A 140 4.41 -8.67 27.54
C MET A 140 4.20 -8.28 29.00
N SER A 141 5.27 -7.83 29.66
CA SER A 141 5.20 -7.27 31.02
C SER A 141 4.38 -5.98 31.08
N LYS A 142 3.65 -5.79 32.18
CA LYS A 142 2.90 -4.56 32.47
C LYS A 142 3.78 -3.31 32.42
N SER A 143 5.07 -3.42 32.75
CA SER A 143 6.01 -2.30 32.72
C SER A 143 6.27 -1.73 31.32
N ARG A 144 5.94 -2.49 30.26
CA ARG A 144 6.03 -2.05 28.86
C ARG A 144 4.91 -1.11 28.45
N PHE A 145 3.84 -1.00 29.25
CA PHE A 145 2.71 -0.12 28.96
C PHE A 145 2.86 1.20 29.69
N SER A 146 2.87 2.30 28.93
CA SER A 146 2.73 3.66 29.47
C SER A 146 1.29 4.20 29.31
N SER A 147 0.42 3.44 28.65
CA SER A 147 -0.99 3.79 28.39
C SER A 147 -1.77 2.55 27.93
N GLY A 148 -3.10 2.62 27.99
CA GLY A 148 -3.97 1.53 27.59
C GLY A 148 -4.00 0.39 28.62
N TYR A 149 -4.78 -0.65 28.34
CA TYR A 149 -4.82 -1.85 29.18
C TYR A 149 -3.62 -2.73 28.90
N ALA A 150 -2.91 -3.10 29.95
CA ALA A 150 -1.79 -4.03 29.86
C ALA A 150 -2.31 -5.43 29.53
N LYS A 151 -1.98 -5.93 28.33
CA LYS A 151 -2.24 -7.30 27.89
C LYS A 151 -0.92 -7.96 27.51
N LYS A 152 -0.89 -9.29 27.54
CA LYS A 152 0.34 -10.05 27.35
C LYS A 152 0.77 -10.14 25.89
N ARG A 153 -0.14 -9.87 24.94
CA ARG A 153 0.11 -10.20 23.54
C ARG A 153 -0.14 -9.05 22.58
N ALA A 154 0.74 -8.93 21.60
CA ALA A 154 0.66 -7.93 20.54
C ALA A 154 1.25 -8.43 19.22
N ILE A 155 0.76 -7.87 18.12
CA ILE A 155 1.35 -7.98 16.79
C ILE A 155 2.07 -6.66 16.51
N VAL A 156 3.33 -6.75 16.09
CA VAL A 156 4.16 -5.57 15.79
C VAL A 156 4.23 -5.37 14.28
N LEU A 157 3.84 -4.19 13.85
CA LEU A 157 3.71 -3.81 12.43
C LEU A 157 4.50 -2.54 12.13
N GLU A 158 4.75 -2.34 10.84
CA GLU A 158 5.28 -1.10 10.28
C GLU A 158 4.52 0.13 10.78
N LEU A 159 5.27 1.21 11.02
CA LEU A 159 4.72 2.52 11.26
C LEU A 159 4.15 3.14 9.98
N VAL A 160 2.84 2.97 9.76
CA VAL A 160 2.11 3.66 8.67
C VAL A 160 1.56 4.99 9.19
N ASN A 161 1.83 6.07 8.46
CA ASN A 161 1.36 7.43 8.77
C ASN A 161 0.92 8.17 7.48
N PRO A 162 0.11 9.24 7.55
CA PRO A 162 -0.49 9.87 6.35
C PRO A 162 0.51 10.67 5.49
N ARG A 163 1.80 10.69 5.83
CA ARG A 163 2.84 11.38 5.04
C ARG A 163 3.27 10.52 3.85
N LEU A 164 3.84 11.17 2.84
CA LEU A 164 4.37 10.52 1.63
C LEU A 164 5.33 9.35 1.91
N ARG A 165 6.07 9.38 3.02
CA ARG A 165 6.98 8.30 3.43
C ARG A 165 6.28 6.94 3.57
N SER A 166 4.99 6.91 3.90
CA SER A 166 4.22 5.66 4.02
C SER A 166 3.31 5.39 2.82
N ARG A 167 3.34 6.24 1.80
CA ARG A 167 2.55 6.04 0.58
C ARG A 167 3.23 5.01 -0.31
N ARG A 168 2.42 4.26 -1.03
CA ARG A 168 2.85 3.24 -1.99
C ARG A 168 2.43 3.69 -3.38
N ILE A 169 3.37 3.69 -4.32
CA ILE A 169 3.06 3.89 -5.73
C ILE A 169 2.77 2.52 -6.34
N LEU A 170 1.63 2.42 -7.01
CA LEU A 170 1.20 1.23 -7.72
C LEU A 170 1.32 1.50 -9.21
N ALA A 171 1.72 0.50 -9.97
CA ALA A 171 1.87 0.58 -11.41
C ALA A 171 0.51 0.52 -12.12
N GLU A 172 0.37 1.23 -13.23
CA GLU A 172 -0.74 1.03 -14.15
C GLU A 172 -0.65 -0.37 -14.77
N ASP A 173 -1.74 -1.12 -14.68
CA ASP A 173 -1.83 -2.45 -15.29
C ASP A 173 -2.58 -2.30 -16.63
N GLY A 174 -1.85 -2.49 -17.73
CA GLY A 174 -2.39 -2.38 -19.08
C GLY A 174 -3.34 -3.53 -19.47
N SER A 175 -3.55 -4.51 -18.59
CA SER A 175 -4.32 -5.74 -18.89
C SER A 175 -5.69 -5.84 -18.20
N SER A 176 -6.10 -4.84 -17.42
CA SER A 176 -7.41 -4.90 -16.75
C SER A 176 -8.54 -4.48 -17.70
N ASP A 177 -9.53 -5.35 -17.89
CA ASP A 177 -10.84 -4.95 -18.43
C ASP A 177 -11.36 -3.71 -17.68
N PRO A 178 -12.04 -2.77 -18.36
CA PRO A 178 -12.60 -1.62 -17.70
C PRO A 178 -13.60 -2.10 -16.65
N GLU A 179 -13.22 -2.01 -15.37
CA GLU A 179 -14.17 -2.25 -14.30
C GLU A 179 -15.23 -1.16 -14.35
N ASP A 180 -16.45 -1.58 -14.68
CA ASP A 180 -17.52 -0.68 -15.01
C ASP A 180 -18.11 -0.06 -13.73
N LEU A 181 -17.79 1.22 -13.56
CA LEU A 181 -18.46 2.12 -12.63
C LEU A 181 -19.42 3.02 -13.43
N SER A 182 -20.20 2.42 -14.33
CA SER A 182 -21.15 3.12 -15.23
C SER A 182 -22.19 3.93 -14.47
N GLU A 183 -22.59 3.48 -13.28
CA GLU A 183 -23.61 4.11 -12.43
C GLU A 183 -23.08 5.22 -11.50
N LEU A 184 -21.81 5.64 -11.63
CA LEU A 184 -21.30 6.73 -10.79
C LEU A 184 -22.06 8.04 -11.00
N ASN A 185 -22.17 8.80 -9.91
CA ASN A 185 -22.78 10.11 -9.84
C ASN A 185 -22.50 10.95 -11.11
N PRO A 186 -23.55 11.34 -11.87
CA PRO A 186 -23.37 12.10 -13.11
C PRO A 186 -22.78 13.50 -12.88
N ALA A 187 -22.77 14.00 -11.64
CA ALA A 187 -22.17 15.28 -11.27
C ALA A 187 -20.63 15.24 -11.12
N LEU A 188 -19.99 14.08 -11.30
CA LEU A 188 -18.53 13.96 -11.29
C LEU A 188 -17.96 14.45 -12.62
N SER A 189 -16.89 15.24 -12.56
CA SER A 189 -16.09 15.53 -13.75
C SER A 189 -15.42 14.26 -14.29
N PRO A 190 -15.02 14.23 -15.58
CA PRO A 190 -14.28 13.10 -16.15
C PRO A 190 -13.06 12.70 -15.33
N PHE A 191 -12.31 13.69 -14.84
CA PHE A 191 -11.12 13.45 -14.01
C PHE A 191 -11.46 12.81 -12.65
N GLU A 192 -12.49 13.29 -11.97
CA GLU A 192 -12.93 12.67 -10.71
C GLU A 192 -13.33 11.21 -10.94
N ARG A 193 -14.05 10.93 -12.04
CA ARG A 193 -14.43 9.56 -12.41
C ARG A 193 -13.21 8.67 -12.65
N GLU A 194 -12.21 9.16 -13.40
CA GLU A 194 -10.95 8.45 -13.62
C GLU A 194 -10.21 8.16 -12.30
N TRP A 195 -10.19 9.12 -11.37
CA TRP A 195 -9.58 8.93 -10.06
C TRP A 195 -10.26 7.83 -9.25
N TYR A 196 -11.60 7.81 -9.19
CA TYR A 196 -12.33 6.74 -8.48
C TYR A 196 -12.18 5.37 -9.15
N ILE A 197 -12.13 5.31 -10.48
CA ILE A 197 -11.82 4.06 -11.20
C ILE A 197 -10.40 3.58 -10.85
N SER A 198 -9.42 4.49 -10.84
CA SER A 198 -8.05 4.16 -10.44
C SER A 198 -7.99 3.67 -8.98
N LEU A 199 -8.75 4.28 -8.08
CA LEU A 199 -8.86 3.85 -6.68
C LEU A 199 -9.45 2.43 -6.57
N LEU A 200 -10.53 2.15 -7.32
CA LEU A 200 -11.15 0.83 -7.35
C LEU A 200 -10.16 -0.25 -7.79
N LYS A 201 -9.48 -0.02 -8.92
CA LYS A 201 -8.47 -0.93 -9.46
C LYS A 201 -7.35 -1.21 -8.45
N ASP A 202 -6.83 -0.17 -7.81
CA ASP A 202 -5.78 -0.30 -6.79
C ASP A 202 -6.26 -1.17 -5.61
N ARG A 203 -7.45 -0.88 -5.06
CA ARG A 203 -8.00 -1.63 -3.92
C ARG A 203 -8.24 -3.10 -4.25
N LEU A 204 -8.78 -3.38 -5.43
CA LEU A 204 -9.04 -4.75 -5.88
C LEU A 204 -7.77 -5.50 -6.19
N ARG A 205 -6.71 -4.83 -6.66
CA ARG A 205 -5.40 -5.45 -6.83
C ARG A 205 -4.83 -5.92 -5.48
N ARG A 206 -4.95 -5.10 -4.43
CA ARG A 206 -4.53 -5.46 -3.07
C ARG A 206 -5.30 -6.67 -2.54
N LEU A 207 -6.63 -6.71 -2.73
CA LEU A 207 -7.44 -7.88 -2.37
C LEU A 207 -7.09 -9.11 -3.21
N GLY A 208 -6.92 -8.95 -4.52
CA GLY A 208 -6.55 -10.04 -5.41
C GLY A 208 -5.21 -10.67 -5.04
N ALA A 209 -4.26 -9.89 -4.50
CA ALA A 209 -3.01 -10.42 -3.97
C ALA A 209 -3.22 -11.32 -2.74
N LEU A 210 -4.13 -10.98 -1.82
CA LEU A 210 -4.51 -11.85 -0.70
C LEU A 210 -5.18 -13.13 -1.20
N HIS A 211 -6.16 -12.97 -2.10
CA HIS A 211 -6.89 -14.12 -2.65
C HIS A 211 -5.93 -15.05 -3.38
N ARG A 212 -4.96 -14.55 -4.14
CA ARG A 212 -3.98 -15.41 -4.85
C ARG A 212 -3.17 -16.32 -3.94
N ILE A 213 -2.96 -15.91 -2.69
CA ILE A 213 -2.22 -16.70 -1.70
C ILE A 213 -3.15 -17.39 -0.71
N GLY A 214 -4.46 -17.46 -0.95
CA GLY A 214 -5.36 -18.16 -0.04
C GLY A 214 -5.56 -17.46 1.29
N VAL A 215 -5.59 -16.12 1.28
CA VAL A 215 -6.00 -15.32 2.42
C VAL A 215 -7.26 -14.54 2.05
N THR A 216 -8.27 -14.57 2.91
CA THR A 216 -9.47 -13.74 2.82
C THR A 216 -9.40 -12.66 3.89
N HIS A 217 -9.85 -11.45 3.59
CA HIS A 217 -9.80 -10.37 4.57
C HIS A 217 -10.88 -10.52 5.66
N GLY A 218 -12.07 -10.99 5.28
CA GLY A 218 -13.18 -11.29 6.18
C GLY A 218 -13.98 -10.11 6.72
N ASP A 219 -13.44 -8.89 6.64
CA ASP A 219 -14.11 -7.66 7.09
C ASP A 219 -13.66 -6.45 6.25
N VAL A 220 -13.83 -6.51 4.93
CA VAL A 220 -13.39 -5.43 4.02
C VAL A 220 -14.18 -4.15 4.29
N LYS A 221 -13.48 -3.08 4.69
CA LYS A 221 -14.04 -1.75 5.00
C LYS A 221 -13.17 -0.65 4.42
N ASP A 222 -13.76 0.49 4.11
CA ASP A 222 -13.04 1.65 3.57
C ASP A 222 -11.86 2.08 4.47
N ARG A 223 -12.10 2.11 5.78
CA ARG A 223 -11.08 2.41 6.80
C ARG A 223 -9.92 1.40 6.88
N HIS A 224 -9.96 0.28 6.18
CA HIS A 224 -8.88 -0.71 6.14
C HIS A 224 -7.89 -0.45 4.99
N PHE A 225 -8.20 0.51 4.10
CA PHE A 225 -7.30 0.94 3.01
C PHE A 225 -6.62 2.28 3.29
N ARG A 226 -7.24 3.15 4.10
CA ARG A 226 -6.76 4.49 4.44
C ARG A 226 -6.73 4.72 5.95
N LEU A 227 -5.89 5.66 6.38
CA LEU A 227 -5.79 6.04 7.78
C LEU A 227 -6.97 6.94 8.20
N PRO A 228 -7.30 7.05 9.49
CA PRO A 228 -8.28 8.02 9.96
C PRO A 228 -7.92 9.44 9.54
N ASP A 229 -8.93 10.20 9.10
CA ASP A 229 -8.82 11.60 8.67
C ASP A 229 -7.93 11.83 7.42
N ASP A 230 -7.67 10.77 6.67
CA ASP A 230 -6.90 10.78 5.43
C ASP A 230 -7.78 10.36 4.25
N ILE A 231 -7.60 10.98 3.09
CA ILE A 231 -8.39 10.65 1.89
C ILE A 231 -7.77 9.55 1.04
N TYR A 232 -6.44 9.48 1.05
CA TYR A 232 -5.67 8.61 0.18
C TYR A 232 -5.46 7.25 0.84
N ASP A 233 -5.46 6.21 0.01
CA ASP A 233 -5.06 4.88 0.47
C ASP A 233 -3.57 4.87 0.86
N THR A 234 -3.21 3.94 1.74
CA THR A 234 -1.81 3.67 2.12
C THR A 234 -1.48 2.22 1.81
N VAL A 235 -2.06 1.31 2.59
CA VAL A 235 -1.93 -0.14 2.52
C VAL A 235 -3.25 -0.78 2.96
N LEU A 236 -3.46 -2.05 2.66
CA LEU A 236 -4.56 -2.85 3.20
C LEU A 236 -4.17 -3.46 4.54
N TYR A 237 -4.92 -3.16 5.61
CA TYR A 237 -4.59 -3.58 6.98
C TYR A 237 -5.82 -4.01 7.79
N ASP A 238 -5.59 -4.49 9.02
CA ASP A 238 -6.61 -5.05 9.95
C ASP A 238 -7.13 -6.43 9.55
N PHE A 239 -6.25 -7.44 9.65
CA PHE A 239 -6.57 -8.84 9.37
C PHE A 239 -7.14 -9.59 10.58
N SER A 240 -7.72 -8.89 11.55
CA SER A 240 -8.25 -9.48 12.79
C SER A 240 -9.42 -10.45 12.55
N GLU A 241 -10.15 -10.29 11.45
CA GLU A 241 -11.24 -11.17 11.00
C GLU A 241 -10.87 -12.00 9.75
N SER A 242 -9.60 -11.97 9.37
CA SER A 242 -9.11 -12.71 8.20
C SER A 242 -9.16 -14.22 8.42
N TYR A 243 -9.14 -14.93 7.30
CA TYR A 243 -8.86 -16.36 7.27
C TYR A 243 -7.68 -16.60 6.33
N ALA A 244 -6.64 -17.25 6.85
CA ALA A 244 -5.55 -17.80 6.04
C ALA A 244 -5.79 -19.29 5.89
N PHE A 245 -5.63 -19.81 4.67
CA PHE A 245 -5.88 -21.21 4.38
C PHE A 245 -5.10 -22.13 5.31
N SER A 246 -5.77 -23.20 5.74
CA SER A 246 -5.21 -24.28 6.53
C SER A 246 -5.71 -25.62 5.98
N PRO A 247 -4.90 -26.69 5.99
CA PRO A 247 -5.35 -28.02 5.61
C PRO A 247 -6.42 -28.59 6.56
N ARG A 248 -6.59 -28.01 7.76
CA ARG A 248 -7.68 -28.38 8.66
C ARG A 248 -8.98 -27.71 8.21
N TRP A 249 -10.06 -28.49 8.17
CA TRP A 249 -11.38 -27.95 7.87
C TRP A 249 -11.81 -26.92 8.92
N PRO A 250 -12.09 -25.65 8.55
CA PRO A 250 -12.41 -24.62 9.51
C PRO A 250 -13.84 -24.75 10.04
N PHE A 251 -14.05 -24.28 11.27
CA PHE A 251 -15.39 -24.13 11.84
C PHE A 251 -16.20 -23.03 11.13
N ARG A 252 -15.56 -21.89 10.82
CA ARG A 252 -16.17 -20.76 10.08
C ARG A 252 -15.14 -19.99 9.27
N VAL A 253 -15.59 -19.43 8.16
CA VAL A 253 -14.80 -18.53 7.31
C VAL A 253 -15.61 -17.26 7.06
N ASN A 254 -15.02 -16.09 7.30
CA ASN A 254 -15.65 -14.78 7.09
C ASN A 254 -17.06 -14.68 7.73
N SER A 255 -17.19 -15.14 8.99
CA SER A 255 -18.46 -15.21 9.75
C SER A 255 -19.55 -16.14 9.19
N GLY A 256 -19.25 -16.92 8.14
CA GLY A 256 -20.17 -17.86 7.53
C GLY A 256 -19.64 -19.30 7.49
N ASN A 257 -20.38 -20.16 6.80
CA ASN A 257 -19.92 -21.50 6.49
C ASN A 257 -18.78 -21.44 5.46
N PRO A 258 -17.82 -22.38 5.52
CA PRO A 258 -16.78 -22.50 4.49
C PRO A 258 -17.42 -22.66 3.10
N ARG A 259 -16.89 -21.93 2.12
CA ARG A 259 -17.35 -21.88 0.73
C ARG A 259 -16.16 -21.54 -0.16
N SER A 260 -16.23 -21.84 -1.45
CA SER A 260 -15.10 -21.61 -2.37
C SER A 260 -14.56 -20.17 -2.27
N LEU A 261 -13.26 -20.03 -2.53
CA LEU A 261 -12.62 -18.71 -2.55
C LEU A 261 -13.21 -17.83 -3.64
N GLU A 262 -13.73 -18.40 -4.72
CA GLU A 262 -14.40 -17.65 -5.78
C GLU A 262 -15.61 -16.89 -5.21
N VAL A 263 -16.47 -17.57 -4.46
CA VAL A 263 -17.67 -16.97 -3.85
C VAL A 263 -17.27 -15.95 -2.80
N ILE A 264 -16.24 -16.22 -2.00
CA ILE A 264 -15.72 -15.26 -1.01
C ILE A 264 -15.15 -14.01 -1.69
N SER A 265 -14.27 -14.22 -2.67
CA SER A 265 -13.59 -13.18 -3.43
C SER A 265 -14.60 -12.27 -4.12
N LYS A 266 -15.60 -12.84 -4.81
CA LYS A 266 -16.70 -12.07 -5.42
C LYS A 266 -17.41 -11.17 -4.41
N GLY A 267 -17.68 -11.69 -3.21
CA GLY A 267 -18.29 -10.92 -2.12
C GLY A 267 -17.41 -9.78 -1.61
N GLU A 268 -16.12 -10.03 -1.37
CA GLU A 268 -15.15 -9.02 -0.92
C GLU A 268 -14.90 -7.94 -1.99
N ARG A 269 -14.74 -8.35 -3.26
CA ARG A 269 -14.60 -7.45 -4.41
C ARG A 269 -15.82 -6.54 -4.56
N ASN A 270 -17.03 -7.10 -4.48
CA ASN A 270 -18.26 -6.31 -4.52
C ASN A 270 -18.35 -5.31 -3.35
N ARG A 271 -17.81 -5.66 -2.17
CA ARG A 271 -17.76 -4.75 -1.02
C ARG A 271 -16.85 -3.54 -1.27
N VAL A 272 -15.71 -3.75 -1.93
CA VAL A 272 -14.83 -2.64 -2.34
C VAL A 272 -15.52 -1.74 -3.36
N ARG A 273 -16.20 -2.33 -4.36
CA ARG A 273 -16.93 -1.58 -5.37
C ARG A 273 -17.96 -0.64 -4.74
N ILE A 274 -18.83 -1.17 -3.87
CA ILE A 274 -19.83 -0.38 -3.13
C ILE A 274 -19.16 0.76 -2.34
N GLN A 275 -18.03 0.51 -1.68
CA GLN A 275 -17.32 1.54 -0.90
C GLN A 275 -16.79 2.67 -1.79
N VAL A 276 -16.28 2.36 -2.98
CA VAL A 276 -15.79 3.37 -3.93
C VAL A 276 -16.96 4.14 -4.53
N GLU A 277 -18.06 3.47 -4.87
CA GLU A 277 -19.31 4.11 -5.32
C GLU A 277 -19.87 5.07 -4.25
N GLU A 278 -19.90 4.66 -2.97
CA GLU A 278 -20.30 5.52 -1.85
C GLU A 278 -19.44 6.78 -1.75
N ARG A 279 -18.11 6.64 -1.87
CA ARG A 279 -17.18 7.78 -1.86
C ARG A 279 -17.40 8.73 -3.04
N ALA A 280 -17.60 8.17 -4.23
CA ALA A 280 -17.86 8.92 -5.43
C ALA A 280 -19.20 9.67 -5.37
N ASN A 281 -20.24 9.03 -4.85
CA ASN A 281 -21.54 9.66 -4.60
C ASN A 281 -21.43 10.80 -3.57
N ALA A 282 -20.62 10.61 -2.54
CA ALA A 282 -20.31 11.65 -1.54
C ALA A 282 -19.38 12.76 -2.07
N ARG A 283 -18.78 12.58 -3.26
CA ARG A 283 -17.80 13.49 -3.87
C ARG A 283 -16.65 13.84 -2.93
N ASP A 284 -16.20 12.86 -2.14
CA ASP A 284 -15.22 13.09 -1.07
C ASP A 284 -13.87 13.61 -1.59
N PHE A 285 -13.45 13.16 -2.78
CA PHE A 285 -12.28 13.66 -3.48
C PHE A 285 -12.37 15.17 -3.77
N ARG A 286 -13.48 15.63 -4.35
CA ARG A 286 -13.68 17.06 -4.61
C ARG A 286 -13.69 17.87 -3.33
N SER A 287 -14.42 17.41 -2.31
CA SER A 287 -14.47 18.10 -1.02
C SER A 287 -13.08 18.25 -0.40
N HIS A 288 -12.21 17.26 -0.56
CA HIS A 288 -10.81 17.35 -0.15
C HIS A 288 -10.02 18.39 -0.96
N LEU A 289 -10.13 18.38 -2.30
CA LEU A 289 -9.46 19.36 -3.16
C LEU A 289 -9.89 20.80 -2.83
N ILE A 290 -11.19 21.02 -2.61
CA ILE A 290 -11.74 22.33 -2.23
C ILE A 290 -11.17 22.76 -0.88
N LYS A 291 -11.06 21.84 0.09
CA LYS A 291 -10.50 22.14 1.41
C LYS A 291 -9.02 22.56 1.35
N LEU A 292 -8.26 22.08 0.37
CA LEU A 292 -6.87 22.46 0.17
C LEU A 292 -6.70 23.82 -0.54
N SER A 293 -7.73 24.30 -1.23
CA SER A 293 -7.67 25.50 -2.07
C SER A 293 -8.98 26.30 -2.03
N SER A 294 -9.63 26.52 -3.17
CA SER A 294 -10.96 27.12 -3.28
C SER A 294 -11.79 26.36 -4.30
N GLU A 295 -13.12 26.44 -4.18
CA GLU A 295 -14.04 25.82 -5.12
C GLU A 295 -13.82 26.32 -6.56
N ASP A 296 -13.71 27.63 -6.76
CA ASP A 296 -13.43 28.22 -8.07
C ASP A 296 -12.14 27.69 -8.71
N THR A 297 -11.08 27.50 -7.91
CA THR A 297 -9.79 26.96 -8.39
C THR A 297 -9.96 25.51 -8.86
N VAL A 298 -10.62 24.69 -8.04
CA VAL A 298 -10.84 23.27 -8.33
C VAL A 298 -11.73 23.13 -9.56
N ASP A 299 -12.82 23.88 -9.62
CA ASP A 299 -13.78 23.86 -10.71
C ASP A 299 -13.15 24.31 -12.03
N GLY A 300 -12.35 25.39 -11.97
CA GLY A 300 -11.55 25.84 -13.10
C GLY A 300 -10.56 24.77 -13.58
N ALA A 301 -9.78 24.18 -12.66
CA ALA A 301 -8.78 23.17 -13.00
C ALA A 301 -9.38 21.86 -13.56
N LEU A 302 -10.59 21.48 -13.12
CA LEU A 302 -11.30 20.30 -13.61
C LEU A 302 -11.95 20.52 -14.98
N SER A 303 -12.37 21.74 -15.30
CA SER A 303 -13.14 22.05 -16.50
C SER A 303 -12.32 22.65 -17.63
N GLN A 304 -11.18 23.29 -17.34
CA GLN A 304 -10.41 24.00 -18.37
C GLN A 304 -9.88 23.06 -19.47
N PRO A 305 -9.81 23.53 -20.72
CA PRO A 305 -9.05 22.89 -21.79
C PRO A 305 -7.57 22.77 -21.42
N LEU A 306 -6.92 21.71 -21.89
CA LEU A 306 -5.53 21.38 -21.54
C LEU A 306 -4.55 21.46 -22.74
N ASP A 307 -5.00 21.89 -23.92
CA ASP A 307 -4.18 21.88 -25.14
C ASP A 307 -2.87 22.66 -24.96
N LYS A 308 -2.93 23.85 -24.37
CA LYS A 308 -1.74 24.68 -24.08
C LYS A 308 -0.85 24.09 -22.98
N GLU A 309 -1.45 23.41 -22.01
CA GLU A 309 -0.73 22.77 -20.89
C GLU A 309 0.04 21.54 -21.39
N GLN A 310 -0.52 20.81 -22.36
CA GLN A 310 0.13 19.66 -22.98
C GLN A 310 1.44 20.04 -23.70
N GLU A 311 1.48 21.22 -24.33
CA GLU A 311 2.68 21.74 -25.01
C GLU A 311 3.77 22.23 -24.04
N SER A 312 3.40 22.55 -22.80
CA SER A 312 4.26 23.18 -21.80
C SER A 312 4.53 22.32 -20.57
N LEU A 313 4.33 21.00 -20.69
CA LEU A 313 4.59 20.04 -19.61
C LEU A 313 6.05 20.11 -19.10
N GLU A 314 6.17 20.06 -17.79
CA GLU A 314 7.43 20.08 -17.05
C GLU A 314 7.86 18.67 -16.65
N LEU A 315 9.16 18.45 -16.49
CA LEU A 315 9.70 17.26 -15.83
C LEU A 315 9.30 17.28 -14.35
N VAL A 316 8.69 16.19 -13.88
CA VAL A 316 8.33 16.01 -12.47
C VAL A 316 9.17 14.91 -11.86
N ILE A 317 9.87 15.21 -10.76
CA ILE A 317 10.73 14.26 -10.06
C ILE A 317 10.20 14.07 -8.64
N LEU A 318 9.97 12.83 -8.23
CA LEU A 318 9.35 12.48 -6.95
C LEU A 318 10.25 11.56 -6.12
N LYS A 319 10.41 11.84 -4.83
CA LYS A 319 11.05 10.93 -3.87
C LYS A 319 10.03 9.91 -3.37
N VAL A 320 10.34 8.63 -3.55
CA VAL A 320 9.46 7.50 -3.23
C VAL A 320 10.17 6.58 -2.26
N TYR A 321 9.69 6.54 -1.01
CA TYR A 321 10.37 5.84 0.08
C TYR A 321 10.11 4.33 0.13
N ASN A 322 9.16 3.86 -0.68
CA ASN A 322 8.79 2.45 -0.75
C ASN A 322 8.95 1.97 -2.17
N ARG A 323 9.37 0.72 -2.33
CA ARG A 323 9.43 0.08 -3.65
C ARG A 323 8.03 0.08 -4.27
N PRO A 324 7.87 0.44 -5.55
CA PRO A 324 6.62 0.21 -6.26
C PRO A 324 6.41 -1.30 -6.48
N ASP A 325 5.21 -1.70 -6.89
CA ASP A 325 4.96 -3.09 -7.30
C ASP A 325 5.74 -3.39 -8.58
N TYR A 326 5.62 -2.51 -9.57
CA TYR A 326 6.42 -2.51 -10.80
C TYR A 326 7.02 -1.13 -11.08
N PHE A 327 8.21 -1.10 -11.70
CA PHE A 327 8.89 0.12 -12.12
C PHE A 327 8.38 0.60 -13.48
N SER A 328 7.08 0.92 -13.55
CA SER A 328 6.40 1.42 -14.75
C SER A 328 5.57 2.68 -14.44
N MET A 329 4.72 3.11 -15.37
CA MET A 329 3.82 4.24 -15.15
C MET A 329 2.98 4.02 -13.89
N PRO A 330 2.84 5.00 -13.00
CA PRO A 330 2.05 4.87 -11.80
C PRO A 330 0.55 5.04 -12.06
N THR A 331 -0.30 4.46 -11.22
CA THR A 331 -1.74 4.72 -11.23
C THR A 331 -2.03 6.15 -10.76
N LEU A 332 -3.09 6.75 -11.31
CA LEU A 332 -3.51 8.10 -10.94
C LEU A 332 -3.74 8.21 -9.42
N ASN A 333 -4.49 7.28 -8.83
CA ASN A 333 -4.78 7.29 -7.39
C ASN A 333 -3.50 7.26 -6.52
N SER A 334 -2.50 6.48 -6.91
CA SER A 334 -1.29 6.31 -6.11
C SER A 334 -0.28 7.45 -6.24
N VAL A 335 -0.18 8.08 -7.43
CA VAL A 335 0.75 9.20 -7.67
C VAL A 335 0.17 10.56 -7.26
N PHE A 336 -1.15 10.73 -7.31
CA PHE A 336 -1.80 12.01 -7.03
C PHE A 336 -1.41 12.67 -5.69
N PRO A 337 -1.30 11.97 -4.54
CA PRO A 337 -0.83 12.61 -3.30
C PRO A 337 0.59 13.18 -3.39
N PHE A 338 1.44 12.63 -4.27
CA PHE A 338 2.77 13.16 -4.51
C PHE A 338 2.70 14.45 -5.34
N LEU A 339 1.87 14.48 -6.38
CA LEU A 339 1.62 15.69 -7.19
C LEU A 339 1.04 16.81 -6.33
N GLU A 340 0.04 16.51 -5.50
CA GLU A 340 -0.54 17.46 -4.53
C GLU A 340 0.54 18.05 -3.62
N LYS A 341 1.48 17.22 -3.13
CA LYS A 341 2.50 17.67 -2.19
C LYS A 341 3.55 18.60 -2.79
N ILE A 342 3.82 18.49 -4.08
CA ILE A 342 4.80 19.33 -4.79
C ILE A 342 4.14 20.48 -5.57
N CYS A 343 2.82 20.63 -5.44
CA CYS A 343 2.05 21.65 -6.13
C CYS A 343 2.65 23.04 -5.85
N PRO A 344 2.96 23.85 -6.88
CA PRO A 344 3.44 25.21 -6.70
C PRO A 344 2.42 26.06 -5.92
N GLU A 345 2.89 26.86 -4.95
CA GLU A 345 2.01 27.71 -4.12
C GLU A 345 1.26 28.76 -4.94
N LEU A 346 1.87 29.25 -6.03
CA LEU A 346 1.29 30.23 -6.94
C LEU A 346 0.27 29.63 -7.91
N ASP A 347 0.15 28.30 -7.97
CA ASP A 347 -0.75 27.59 -8.87
C ASP A 347 -1.40 26.38 -8.17
N PRO A 348 -2.37 26.63 -7.28
CA PRO A 348 -3.01 25.58 -6.50
C PRO A 348 -3.78 24.55 -7.34
N GLY A 349 -4.10 24.85 -8.60
CA GLY A 349 -4.75 23.90 -9.51
C GLY A 349 -3.79 22.97 -10.26
N TRP A 350 -2.47 23.20 -10.19
CA TRP A 350 -1.46 22.52 -11.00
C TRP A 350 -1.56 20.99 -10.91
N HIS A 351 -1.65 20.44 -9.70
CA HIS A 351 -1.67 19.00 -9.46
C HIS A 351 -2.90 18.31 -10.08
N ILE A 352 -4.06 18.98 -10.13
CA ILE A 352 -5.26 18.49 -10.82
C ILE A 352 -4.98 18.39 -12.32
N ARG A 353 -4.42 19.45 -12.91
CA ARG A 353 -4.15 19.52 -14.35
C ARG A 353 -3.08 18.52 -14.79
N ARG A 354 -2.03 18.33 -13.98
CA ARG A 354 -1.01 17.31 -14.23
C ARG A 354 -1.52 15.89 -14.00
N GLY A 355 -2.41 15.68 -13.04
CA GLY A 355 -3.14 14.42 -12.90
C GLY A 355 -3.93 14.07 -14.17
N ARG A 356 -4.65 15.05 -14.75
CA ARG A 356 -5.40 14.89 -16.02
C ARG A 356 -4.48 14.58 -17.20
N LEU A 357 -3.25 15.07 -17.18
CA LEU A 357 -2.26 14.88 -18.26
C LEU A 357 -1.26 13.75 -17.98
N LEU A 358 -1.50 12.90 -16.98
CA LEU A 358 -0.54 11.85 -16.58
C LEU A 358 -0.15 10.92 -17.74
N HIS A 359 -1.10 10.64 -18.65
CA HIS A 359 -0.87 9.81 -19.84
C HIS A 359 0.04 10.46 -20.92
N HIS A 360 0.32 11.76 -20.82
CA HIS A 360 1.31 12.45 -21.67
C HIS A 360 2.73 12.36 -21.13
N TYR A 361 2.92 11.66 -20.01
CA TYR A 361 4.23 11.39 -19.43
C TYR A 361 4.72 9.97 -19.77
N GLU A 362 6.02 9.82 -19.71
CA GLU A 362 6.72 8.55 -19.56
C GLU A 362 7.36 8.50 -18.18
N SER A 363 7.44 7.31 -17.60
CA SER A 363 8.06 7.10 -16.29
C SER A 363 9.47 6.56 -16.43
N ALA A 364 10.41 7.21 -15.78
CA ALA A 364 11.74 6.70 -15.53
C ALA A 364 11.93 6.49 -14.02
N TRP A 365 12.50 5.35 -13.65
CA TRP A 365 12.74 4.99 -12.26
C TRP A 365 14.23 4.92 -11.97
N ALA A 366 14.62 5.42 -10.81
CA ALA A 366 15.96 5.30 -10.28
C ALA A 366 15.95 4.92 -8.81
N VAL A 367 17.09 4.46 -8.32
CA VAL A 367 17.35 4.24 -6.91
C VAL A 367 18.53 5.09 -6.47
N PHE A 368 18.43 5.67 -5.28
CA PHE A 368 19.53 6.34 -4.62
C PHE A 368 20.20 5.39 -3.60
N CYS A 369 21.47 5.09 -3.83
CA CYS A 369 22.28 4.13 -3.07
C CYS A 369 23.52 4.80 -2.44
N GLY A 370 23.35 5.50 -1.32
CA GLY A 370 24.45 5.93 -0.43
C GLY A 370 25.40 7.01 -1.01
N ASP A 371 25.68 8.03 -0.19
CA ASP A 371 26.38 9.31 -0.51
C ASP A 371 25.52 10.34 -1.29
N VAL A 372 24.92 11.26 -0.53
CA VAL A 372 24.04 12.36 -1.01
C VAL A 372 24.78 13.33 -1.94
N THR A 373 26.11 13.35 -1.89
CA THR A 373 26.94 14.33 -2.60
C THR A 373 27.43 13.85 -3.96
N ASN A 374 27.41 12.54 -4.21
CA ASN A 374 27.90 11.96 -5.46
C ASN A 374 26.73 11.60 -6.40
N PRO A 375 26.58 12.25 -7.57
CA PRO A 375 25.55 11.91 -8.55
C PRO A 375 25.56 10.43 -8.95
N ALA A 376 26.73 9.78 -9.00
CA ALA A 376 26.89 8.38 -9.36
C ALA A 376 26.21 7.39 -8.39
N SER A 377 25.70 7.86 -7.25
CA SER A 377 24.87 7.07 -6.33
C SER A 377 23.41 6.93 -6.78
N ILE A 378 23.00 7.61 -7.85
CA ILE A 378 21.69 7.44 -8.48
C ILE A 378 21.83 6.51 -9.68
N LEU A 379 21.17 5.36 -9.61
CA LEU A 379 21.20 4.32 -10.64
C LEU A 379 19.81 4.16 -11.25
N PHE A 380 19.70 4.28 -12.57
CA PHE A 380 18.43 4.15 -13.28
C PHE A 380 18.09 2.69 -13.60
N ASN A 381 16.82 2.41 -13.83
CA ASN A 381 16.33 1.08 -14.23
C ASN A 381 16.94 0.55 -15.53
N SER A 382 17.46 1.43 -16.40
CA SER A 382 18.22 1.05 -17.59
C SER A 382 19.61 0.53 -17.28
N GLU A 383 20.16 0.85 -16.11
CA GLU A 383 21.54 0.53 -15.70
C GLU A 383 21.59 -0.65 -14.73
N VAL A 384 20.54 -0.82 -13.93
CA VAL A 384 20.43 -1.87 -12.91
C VAL A 384 19.04 -2.49 -12.86
N GLN A 385 19.00 -3.77 -12.52
CA GLN A 385 17.75 -4.45 -12.20
C GLN A 385 17.27 -4.01 -10.81
N LEU A 386 16.48 -2.94 -10.78
CA LEU A 386 15.95 -2.34 -9.54
C LEU A 386 15.15 -3.34 -8.69
N GLU A 387 14.64 -4.42 -9.28
CA GLU A 387 13.97 -5.50 -8.57
C GLU A 387 14.86 -6.22 -7.56
N THR A 388 16.18 -6.20 -7.78
CA THR A 388 17.18 -6.93 -6.97
C THR A 388 17.87 -6.06 -5.92
N VAL A 389 17.61 -4.76 -5.91
CA VAL A 389 18.28 -3.80 -5.01
C VAL A 389 17.65 -3.87 -3.62
N ASP A 390 18.41 -4.37 -2.64
CA ASP A 390 18.05 -4.28 -1.22
C ASP A 390 18.42 -2.88 -0.70
N LEU A 391 17.41 -2.05 -0.38
CA LEU A 391 17.63 -0.72 0.16
C LEU A 391 18.25 -0.77 1.56
N CYS A 392 19.30 0.02 1.77
CA CYS A 392 19.82 0.33 3.09
C CYS A 392 19.04 1.49 3.74
N ASP A 393 19.24 1.69 5.04
CA ASP A 393 18.66 2.83 5.76
C ASP A 393 19.09 4.16 5.12
N GLY A 394 18.11 4.93 4.65
CA GLY A 394 18.31 6.22 3.97
C GLY A 394 18.27 6.18 2.45
N SER A 395 18.22 5.00 1.83
CA SER A 395 17.96 4.85 0.40
C SER A 395 16.47 5.07 0.07
N TYR A 396 16.21 5.56 -1.14
CA TYR A 396 14.86 5.74 -1.66
C TYR A 396 14.85 5.60 -3.18
N TYR A 397 13.67 5.35 -3.72
CA TYR A 397 13.43 5.36 -5.15
C TYR A 397 13.11 6.79 -5.62
N ILE A 398 13.37 7.04 -6.88
CA ILE A 398 13.06 8.29 -7.55
C ILE A 398 12.21 7.95 -8.76
N LEU A 399 11.06 8.62 -8.87
CA LEU A 399 10.19 8.56 -10.05
C LEU A 399 10.33 9.87 -10.81
N CYS A 400 10.75 9.79 -12.06
CA CYS A 400 10.76 10.89 -13.01
C CYS A 400 9.60 10.69 -14.00
N LEU A 401 8.68 11.66 -14.05
CA LEU A 401 7.66 11.76 -15.09
C LEU A 401 8.18 12.74 -16.15
N ILE A 402 8.60 12.19 -17.28
CA ILE A 402 9.20 12.91 -18.40
C ILE A 402 8.12 13.18 -19.44
N PRO A 403 7.89 14.42 -19.87
CA PRO A 403 6.90 14.69 -20.90
C PRO A 403 7.26 14.02 -22.24
N ARG A 404 6.31 13.30 -22.84
CA ARG A 404 6.51 12.67 -24.16
C ARG A 404 6.81 13.70 -25.25
N SER A 405 6.27 14.90 -25.13
CA SER A 405 6.49 16.02 -26.06
C SER A 405 7.94 16.50 -26.10
N TRP A 406 8.77 16.15 -25.11
CA TRP A 406 10.19 16.48 -25.15
C TRP A 406 10.95 15.60 -26.16
N ASN A 407 10.33 14.52 -26.68
CA ASN A 407 10.91 13.57 -27.66
C ASN A 407 12.28 13.04 -27.22
N LEU A 408 12.45 12.85 -25.91
CA LEU A 408 13.63 12.22 -25.34
C LEU A 408 13.42 10.71 -25.44
N LEU A 409 14.30 10.00 -26.16
CA LEU A 409 14.19 8.56 -26.34
C LEU A 409 14.55 7.84 -25.02
N TRP A 410 13.61 7.73 -24.07
CA TRP A 410 13.80 6.93 -22.86
C TRP A 410 13.35 5.49 -23.10
N ARG A 411 14.27 4.59 -23.44
CA ARG A 411 13.92 3.19 -23.73
C ARG A 411 13.57 2.42 -22.46
N THR A 412 12.38 1.83 -22.43
CA THR A 412 11.85 1.00 -21.33
C THR A 412 12.11 -0.51 -21.52
N SER A 413 12.87 -0.93 -22.53
CA SER A 413 13.13 -2.35 -22.83
C SER A 413 14.61 -2.65 -23.06
N GLY A 414 15.10 -3.73 -22.46
CA GLY A 414 16.51 -4.14 -22.33
C GLY A 414 17.28 -4.51 -23.59
N GLU A 415 17.28 -3.65 -24.61
CA GLU A 415 18.28 -3.70 -25.68
C GLU A 415 19.45 -2.77 -25.32
N LEU A 416 20.61 -3.40 -25.05
CA LEU A 416 21.90 -2.74 -24.87
C LEU A 416 22.36 -2.11 -26.21
N ILE A 417 22.13 -0.81 -26.40
CA ILE A 417 22.84 -0.01 -27.41
C ILE A 417 23.35 1.27 -26.75
N SER A 418 24.64 1.51 -26.94
CA SER A 418 25.53 2.37 -26.16
C SER A 418 25.50 3.87 -26.52
N THR A 419 24.35 4.47 -26.79
CA THR A 419 24.29 5.87 -27.31
C THR A 419 23.50 6.89 -26.49
N ASP A 420 22.79 6.51 -25.41
CA ASP A 420 21.93 7.44 -24.63
C ASP A 420 22.45 7.80 -23.23
N THR A 421 23.77 7.68 -23.00
CA THR A 421 24.39 8.04 -21.71
C THR A 421 24.19 9.51 -21.33
N GLU A 422 24.17 10.44 -22.31
CA GLU A 422 24.03 11.88 -22.02
C GLU A 422 22.71 12.21 -21.30
N LEU A 423 21.59 11.62 -21.73
CA LEU A 423 20.27 11.92 -21.18
C LEU A 423 20.12 11.36 -19.76
N VAL A 424 20.65 10.15 -19.53
CA VAL A 424 20.68 9.54 -18.20
C VAL A 424 21.52 10.39 -17.25
N ASP A 425 22.66 10.92 -17.70
CA ASP A 425 23.51 11.83 -16.92
C ASP A 425 22.78 13.13 -16.56
N GLU A 426 22.03 13.72 -17.50
CA GLU A 426 21.23 14.93 -17.26
C GLU A 426 20.11 14.70 -16.23
N LEU A 427 19.37 13.60 -16.36
CA LEU A 427 18.35 13.21 -15.40
C LEU A 427 18.96 12.91 -14.03
N ARG A 428 20.15 12.28 -13.99
CA ARG A 428 20.90 12.03 -12.77
C ARG A 428 21.28 13.33 -12.07
N GLN A 429 21.76 14.33 -12.81
CA GLN A 429 22.05 15.66 -12.25
C GLN A 429 20.78 16.34 -11.72
N ALA A 430 19.68 16.30 -12.47
CA ALA A 430 18.40 16.84 -12.02
C ALA A 430 17.89 16.16 -10.72
N CYS A 431 18.03 14.84 -10.62
CA CYS A 431 17.74 14.06 -9.43
C CYS A 431 18.67 14.41 -8.27
N SER A 432 19.96 14.62 -8.52
CA SER A 432 20.96 15.00 -7.50
C SER A 432 20.58 16.31 -6.80
N LEU A 433 20.10 17.29 -7.58
CA LEU A 433 19.61 18.54 -7.02
C LEU A 433 18.38 18.37 -6.11
N LEU A 434 17.54 17.36 -6.37
CA LEU A 434 16.46 16.99 -5.46
C LEU A 434 16.99 16.34 -4.18
N LEU A 435 18.07 15.54 -4.24
CA LEU A 435 18.72 14.93 -3.07
C LEU A 435 19.25 15.98 -2.09
N LEU A 436 19.85 17.06 -2.62
CA LEU A 436 20.36 18.19 -1.83
C LEU A 436 19.27 18.99 -1.11
N SER A 437 18.01 18.75 -1.44
CA SER A 437 16.86 19.45 -0.85
C SER A 437 16.07 18.56 0.10
N GLU A 438 15.46 19.14 1.13
CA GLU A 438 14.54 18.42 2.02
C GLU A 438 13.16 18.15 1.36
N HIS A 439 12.95 18.59 0.12
CA HIS A 439 11.68 18.46 -0.59
C HIS A 439 11.40 17.01 -0.98
N SER A 440 10.10 16.70 -1.08
CA SER A 440 9.61 15.37 -1.49
C SER A 440 9.55 15.19 -3.01
N GLY A 441 9.80 16.25 -3.78
CA GLY A 441 9.91 16.22 -5.23
C GLY A 441 10.26 17.59 -5.78
N ARG A 442 10.37 17.68 -7.11
CA ARG A 442 10.79 18.88 -7.85
C ARG A 442 10.10 18.93 -9.21
N ILE A 443 9.85 20.16 -9.67
CA ILE A 443 9.31 20.47 -10.99
C ILE A 443 10.39 21.23 -11.76
N LEU A 444 10.64 20.85 -13.01
CA LEU A 444 11.64 21.47 -13.88
C LEU A 444 11.05 21.74 -15.26
N GLY A 445 11.00 23.03 -15.63
CA GLY A 445 10.68 23.41 -17.00
C GLY A 445 11.75 22.93 -17.99
N ARG A 446 11.39 22.84 -19.27
CA ARG A 446 12.29 22.35 -20.33
C ARG A 446 13.58 23.16 -20.41
N SER A 447 13.48 24.49 -20.36
CA SER A 447 14.64 25.39 -20.40
C SER A 447 15.59 25.20 -19.21
N ASP A 448 15.04 24.95 -18.02
CA ASP A 448 15.83 24.69 -16.82
C ASP A 448 16.56 23.35 -16.90
N PHE A 449 15.88 22.33 -17.44
CA PHE A 449 16.47 21.02 -17.70
C PHE A 449 17.61 21.10 -18.74
N GLU A 450 17.38 21.81 -19.85
CA GLU A 450 18.40 22.06 -20.88
C GLU A 450 19.58 22.91 -20.37
N ARG A 451 19.38 23.74 -19.33
CA ARG A 451 20.49 24.48 -18.69
C ARG A 451 21.38 23.57 -17.86
N ILE A 452 20.80 22.57 -17.18
CA ILE A 452 21.57 21.54 -16.46
C ILE A 452 22.50 20.82 -17.44
N ARG A 453 21.98 20.46 -18.63
CA ARG A 453 22.75 19.88 -19.74
C ARG A 453 23.97 20.71 -20.14
N LYS A 454 23.84 22.03 -20.25
CA LYS A 454 24.96 22.91 -20.66
C LYS A 454 26.05 22.99 -19.59
N ASN A 455 25.67 23.15 -18.32
CA ASN A 455 26.62 23.26 -17.22
C ASN A 455 27.38 21.94 -16.96
N GLY A 456 26.73 20.80 -17.19
CA GLY A 456 27.37 19.49 -17.10
C GLY A 456 28.49 19.27 -18.14
N LYS A 457 28.38 19.89 -19.33
CA LYS A 457 29.39 19.79 -20.40
C LYS A 457 30.60 20.71 -20.19
N GLU A 458 30.45 21.80 -19.43
CA GLU A 458 31.55 22.72 -19.10
C GLU A 458 32.40 22.28 -17.90
N SER A 459 31.96 21.24 -17.19
CA SER A 459 32.59 20.75 -15.95
C SER A 459 33.42 19.47 -16.13
N CYS A 460 33.53 18.94 -17.35
CA CYS A 460 34.29 17.73 -17.72
C CYS A 460 35.54 18.05 -18.53
#